data_AF-A0A3N9V4V3-F1
#
_entry.id   AF-A0A3N9V4V3-F1
#
_cell.length_a   1.000
_cell.length_b   1.000
_cell.length_c   1.000
_cell.angle_alpha   90.00
_cell.angle_beta   90.00
_cell.angle_gamma   90.00
#
_symmetry.space_group_name_H-M   'P 1'
#
loop_
_entity.id
_entity.type
_entity.pdbx_description
1 polymer ?
#
loop_
_entity_poly.entity_id
_entity_poly.type
_entity_poly.pdbx_seq_one_letter_code
_entity_poly.pdbx_strand_id
1 'polypeptide(L)'
;MLSIKLESLSHRYQQGTPFEKIALSNITFDIEPGEFLGIAGRSGSGKTTLIQHLNGLLKPTSGRISVNGSLVDPRKMRDLRRQIGLVFQHPEHQLFEETVFRDIAFGLTGAGLSVAEAGDRVRDAITAVGLNEDFLERSPFELSGGEKRRVAIAGVLVMKPSVLVLDEPAAGLDPGGRREIFDFIIKLWRERNITVILATHDMEELARSANRVVVLQHGRVALNGSTREVFHDVEALERAGLEPPQITRLMQKLKKVLPEIKDGILTVDEAVSELKRLYQEGYRWGEYDKRFAYGPLPARQFDAA
;
A
#
# COMPACT_ATOMS: atom_id res chain seq x y z
N MET A 1 7.03 17.66 7.11
CA MET A 1 6.88 16.38 6.38
C MET A 1 7.12 16.64 4.90
N LEU A 2 7.53 15.63 4.15
CA LEU A 2 8.12 15.76 2.80
C LEU A 2 7.04 15.67 1.72
N SER A 3 6.96 16.65 0.81
CA SER A 3 6.09 16.61 -0.37
C SER A 3 6.85 16.17 -1.62
N ILE A 4 6.20 15.40 -2.50
CA ILE A 4 6.80 14.90 -3.75
C ILE A 4 5.91 15.32 -4.92
N LYS A 5 6.50 15.84 -6.00
CA LYS A 5 5.78 16.18 -7.23
C LYS A 5 6.44 15.54 -8.42
N LEU A 6 5.65 14.80 -9.21
CA LEU A 6 6.06 14.22 -10.48
C LEU A 6 5.48 15.06 -11.61
N GLU A 7 6.33 15.47 -12.56
CA GLU A 7 5.92 16.31 -13.70
C GLU A 7 6.36 15.65 -15.01
N SER A 8 5.39 15.11 -15.74
CA SER A 8 5.56 14.45 -17.03
C SER A 8 6.63 13.35 -17.02
N LEU A 9 6.76 12.65 -15.89
CA LEU A 9 7.78 11.63 -15.70
C LEU A 9 7.56 10.46 -16.66
N SER A 10 8.60 10.11 -17.41
CA SER A 10 8.62 8.96 -18.31
C SER A 10 9.88 8.14 -18.11
N HIS A 11 9.78 6.83 -18.30
CA HIS A 11 10.89 5.91 -18.15
C HIS A 11 10.87 4.83 -19.23
N ARG A 12 12.02 4.64 -19.86
CA ARG A 12 12.30 3.61 -20.87
C ARG A 12 13.47 2.77 -20.41
N TYR A 13 13.27 1.46 -20.30
CA TYR A 13 14.35 0.51 -20.10
C TYR A 13 15.08 0.25 -21.41
N GLN A 14 16.39 0.02 -21.33
CA GLN A 14 17.26 -0.34 -22.46
C GLN A 14 17.14 0.64 -23.64
N GLN A 15 17.15 1.94 -23.33
CA GLN A 15 17.01 3.01 -24.33
C GLN A 15 18.05 2.86 -25.45
N GLY A 16 17.60 2.98 -26.70
CA GLY A 16 18.47 2.89 -27.88
C GLY A 16 18.89 1.47 -28.27
N THR A 17 18.28 0.44 -27.69
CA THR A 17 18.49 -0.96 -28.12
C THR A 17 17.21 -1.55 -28.74
N PRO A 18 17.29 -2.67 -29.48
CA PRO A 18 16.10 -3.38 -29.99
C PRO A 18 15.13 -3.87 -28.91
N PHE A 19 15.57 -3.89 -27.64
CA PHE A 19 14.80 -4.32 -26.49
C PHE A 19 14.22 -3.14 -25.68
N GLU A 20 14.24 -1.92 -26.25
CA GLU A 20 13.68 -0.73 -25.59
C GLU A 20 12.22 -0.97 -25.19
N LYS A 21 11.91 -0.72 -23.91
CA LYS A 21 10.55 -0.88 -23.38
C LYS A 21 10.14 0.34 -22.57
N ILE A 22 9.03 0.95 -22.96
CA ILE A 22 8.39 2.01 -22.19
C ILE A 22 7.74 1.38 -20.96
N ALA A 23 8.18 1.81 -19.78
CA ALA A 23 7.58 1.38 -18.52
C ALA A 23 6.67 2.46 -17.91
N LEU A 24 7.01 3.74 -18.11
CA LEU A 24 6.21 4.88 -17.67
C LEU A 24 6.14 5.94 -18.77
N SER A 25 4.99 6.58 -18.91
CA SER A 25 4.69 7.57 -19.93
C SER A 25 3.88 8.71 -19.33
N ASN A 26 4.48 9.91 -19.27
CA ASN A 26 3.83 11.16 -18.86
C ASN A 26 3.09 11.08 -17.51
N ILE A 27 3.75 10.55 -16.49
CA ILE A 27 3.21 10.47 -15.13
C ILE A 27 3.28 11.86 -14.49
N THR A 28 2.12 12.41 -14.12
CA THR A 28 1.99 13.70 -13.45
C THR A 28 1.01 13.59 -12.30
N PHE A 29 1.51 13.72 -11.07
CA PHE A 29 0.74 13.87 -9.84
C PHE A 29 1.66 14.28 -8.69
N ASP A 30 1.06 14.70 -7.59
CA ASP A 30 1.69 15.09 -6.33
C ASP A 30 1.40 14.08 -5.22
N ILE A 31 2.26 14.06 -4.21
CA ILE A 31 2.12 13.27 -2.98
C ILE A 31 2.27 14.24 -1.83
N GLU A 32 1.20 14.35 -1.05
CA GLU A 32 1.14 15.33 0.02
C GLU A 32 1.73 14.75 1.33
N PRO A 33 2.27 15.62 2.20
CA PRO A 33 2.81 15.17 3.48
C PRO A 33 1.74 14.55 4.39
N GLY A 34 2.04 13.39 4.99
CA GLY A 34 1.13 12.65 5.87
C GLY A 34 0.09 11.79 5.14
N GLU A 35 0.12 11.77 3.80
CA GLU A 35 -0.81 10.99 2.99
C GLU A 35 -0.56 9.49 3.09
N PHE A 36 -1.64 8.69 3.13
CA PHE A 36 -1.59 7.27 2.79
C PHE A 36 -2.04 7.11 1.33
N LEU A 37 -1.07 7.01 0.43
CA LEU A 37 -1.28 6.90 -1.01
C LEU A 37 -1.23 5.44 -1.46
N GLY A 38 -2.30 4.98 -2.10
CA GLY A 38 -2.31 3.72 -2.84
C GLY A 38 -1.87 3.91 -4.29
N ILE A 39 -0.90 3.13 -4.76
CA ILE A 39 -0.58 3.00 -6.19
C ILE A 39 -1.12 1.64 -6.66
N ALA A 40 -2.25 1.68 -7.34
CA ALA A 40 -2.98 0.53 -7.85
C ALA A 40 -2.59 0.21 -9.29
N GLY A 41 -2.82 -1.03 -9.73
CA GLY A 41 -2.63 -1.45 -11.12
C GLY A 41 -2.25 -2.93 -11.25
N ARG A 42 -2.46 -3.52 -12.42
CA ARG A 42 -2.05 -4.92 -12.68
C ARG A 42 -0.52 -5.09 -12.64
N SER A 43 -0.07 -6.33 -12.56
CA SER A 43 1.35 -6.64 -12.78
C SER A 43 1.82 -6.12 -14.13
N GLY A 44 2.98 -5.45 -14.15
CA GLY A 44 3.52 -4.82 -15.35
C GLY A 44 2.92 -3.45 -15.72
N SER A 45 2.04 -2.87 -14.89
CA SER A 45 1.49 -1.52 -15.15
C SER A 45 2.47 -0.37 -14.90
N GLY A 46 3.64 -0.64 -14.30
CA GLY A 46 4.67 0.34 -14.00
C GLY A 46 4.82 0.72 -12.52
N LYS A 47 4.06 0.11 -11.59
CA LYS A 47 4.11 0.41 -10.14
C LYS A 47 5.53 0.37 -9.56
N THR A 48 6.22 -0.76 -9.71
CA THR A 48 7.60 -0.95 -9.22
C THR A 48 8.58 0.04 -9.88
N THR A 49 8.43 0.29 -11.18
CA THR A 49 9.24 1.32 -11.86
C THR A 49 8.99 2.70 -11.26
N LEU A 50 7.73 3.06 -10.98
CA LEU A 50 7.36 4.36 -10.42
C LEU A 50 7.94 4.55 -9.02
N ILE A 51 7.78 3.58 -8.11
CA ILE A 51 8.30 3.70 -6.74
C ILE A 51 9.84 3.78 -6.70
N GLN A 52 10.54 3.12 -7.62
CA GLN A 52 12.01 3.21 -7.73
C GLN A 52 12.48 4.62 -8.17
N HIS A 53 11.64 5.40 -8.83
CA HIS A 53 11.93 6.80 -9.11
C HIS A 53 11.79 7.67 -7.85
N LEU A 54 10.89 7.33 -6.93
CA LEU A 54 10.63 8.14 -5.74
C LEU A 54 11.85 8.23 -4.81
N ASN A 55 12.60 7.14 -4.59
CA ASN A 55 13.87 7.19 -3.85
C ASN A 55 15.12 7.38 -4.75
N GLY A 56 14.88 7.59 -6.06
CA GLY A 56 15.85 7.69 -7.15
C GLY A 56 16.87 6.55 -7.27
N LEU A 57 16.40 5.32 -7.14
CA LEU A 57 17.08 4.17 -7.74
C LEU A 57 17.06 4.22 -9.26
N LEU A 58 15.99 4.76 -9.84
CA LEU A 58 15.90 5.06 -11.26
C LEU A 58 15.93 6.56 -11.52
N LYS A 59 16.50 6.94 -12.66
CA LYS A 59 16.42 8.29 -13.20
C LYS A 59 15.34 8.34 -14.29
N PRO A 60 14.52 9.41 -14.34
CA PRO A 60 13.58 9.58 -15.44
C PRO A 60 14.33 9.64 -16.79
N THR A 61 13.76 9.03 -17.82
CA THR A 61 14.23 9.25 -19.20
C THR A 61 13.83 10.64 -19.68
N SER A 62 12.67 11.13 -19.24
CA SER A 62 12.22 12.51 -19.42
C SER A 62 11.25 12.91 -18.30
N GLY A 63 10.95 14.20 -18.20
CA GLY A 63 10.19 14.76 -17.08
C GLY A 63 11.08 14.97 -15.84
N ARG A 64 10.47 15.27 -14.70
CA ARG A 64 11.20 15.59 -13.47
C ARG A 64 10.44 15.24 -12.20
N ILE A 65 11.19 15.11 -11.12
CA ILE A 65 10.68 14.89 -9.76
C ILE A 65 11.19 16.05 -8.91
N SER A 66 10.28 16.64 -8.14
CA SER A 66 10.60 17.67 -7.15
C SER A 66 10.24 17.17 -5.76
N VAL A 67 11.08 17.48 -4.78
CA VAL A 67 10.89 17.17 -3.37
C VAL A 67 10.93 18.48 -2.59
N ASN A 68 9.89 18.76 -1.82
CA ASN A 68 9.70 20.06 -1.12
C ASN A 68 9.90 21.26 -2.07
N GLY A 69 9.35 21.17 -3.29
CA GLY A 69 9.45 22.22 -4.31
C GLY A 69 10.82 22.34 -5.01
N SER A 70 11.83 21.56 -4.62
CA SER A 70 13.15 21.56 -5.24
C SER A 70 13.35 20.34 -6.15
N LEU A 71 13.91 20.53 -7.33
CA LEU A 71 14.25 19.41 -8.22
C LEU A 71 15.23 18.45 -7.53
N VAL A 72 15.02 17.15 -7.71
CA VAL A 72 15.92 16.12 -7.18
C VAL A 72 17.30 16.27 -7.82
N ASP A 73 18.31 16.60 -6.99
CA ASP A 73 19.71 16.69 -7.39
C ASP A 73 20.37 15.30 -7.30
N PRO A 74 20.91 14.75 -8.41
CA PRO A 74 21.65 13.49 -8.41
C PRO A 74 22.83 13.42 -7.43
N ARG A 75 23.37 14.56 -6.99
CA ARG A 75 24.47 14.62 -6.01
C ARG A 75 23.97 14.42 -4.57
N LYS A 76 22.69 14.65 -4.31
CA LYS A 76 22.04 14.56 -2.97
C LYS A 76 21.20 13.29 -2.80
N MET A 77 21.41 12.29 -3.66
CA MET A 77 20.63 11.05 -3.64
C MET A 77 20.73 10.28 -2.32
N ARG A 78 21.87 10.37 -1.64
CA ARG A 78 22.06 9.75 -0.31
C ARG A 78 21.08 10.33 0.70
N ASP A 79 20.90 11.65 0.73
CA ASP A 79 19.98 12.30 1.67
C ASP A 79 18.53 11.98 1.31
N LEU A 80 18.19 11.94 0.02
CA LEU A 80 16.85 11.54 -0.43
C LEU A 80 16.50 10.12 0.02
N ARG A 81 17.43 9.16 -0.11
CA ARG A 81 17.21 7.76 0.31
C ARG A 81 17.07 7.59 1.82
N ARG A 82 17.57 8.54 2.62
CA ARG A 82 17.32 8.56 4.07
C ARG A 82 15.92 9.06 4.40
N GLN A 83 15.41 9.99 3.59
CA GLN A 83 14.07 10.56 3.77
C GLN A 83 12.96 9.67 3.20
N ILE A 84 13.27 8.89 2.16
CA ILE A 84 12.33 8.01 1.47
C ILE A 84 12.82 6.56 1.60
N GLY A 85 12.28 5.85 2.59
CA GLY A 85 12.54 4.43 2.80
C GLY A 85 11.74 3.59 1.81
N LEU A 86 12.38 2.64 1.12
CA LEU A 86 11.74 1.75 0.17
C LEU A 86 11.90 0.30 0.63
N VAL A 87 10.77 -0.37 0.80
CA VAL A 87 10.67 -1.81 1.09
C VAL A 87 10.21 -2.50 -0.19
N PHE A 88 11.04 -3.39 -0.72
CA PHE A 88 10.71 -4.16 -1.91
C PHE A 88 9.77 -5.32 -1.60
N GLN A 89 9.21 -5.92 -2.64
CA GLN A 89 8.49 -7.18 -2.54
C GLN A 89 9.44 -8.29 -2.05
N HIS A 90 8.94 -9.17 -1.19
CA HIS A 90 9.72 -10.20 -0.50
C HIS A 90 10.93 -9.64 0.25
N PRO A 91 10.74 -8.62 1.13
CA PRO A 91 11.85 -7.97 1.81
C PRO A 91 12.60 -8.93 2.76
N GLU A 92 11.97 -10.04 3.17
CA GLU A 92 12.60 -11.12 3.92
C GLU A 92 13.86 -11.71 3.25
N HIS A 93 13.97 -11.63 1.92
CA HIS A 93 15.13 -12.13 1.18
C HIS A 93 16.35 -11.19 1.27
N GLN A 94 16.18 -10.02 1.85
CA GLN A 94 17.24 -9.03 2.01
C GLN A 94 17.97 -9.14 3.34
N LEU A 95 17.53 -10.02 4.25
CA LEU A 95 18.19 -10.26 5.53
C LEU A 95 19.47 -11.07 5.32
N PHE A 96 20.59 -10.65 5.90
CA PHE A 96 21.91 -11.26 5.66
C PHE A 96 22.86 -11.24 6.86
N GLU A 97 22.61 -10.44 7.89
CA GLU A 97 23.49 -10.38 9.06
C GLU A 97 23.24 -11.56 10.02
N GLU A 98 24.21 -11.78 10.92
CA GLU A 98 24.17 -12.88 11.89
C GLU A 98 23.05 -12.73 12.93
N THR A 99 22.70 -11.49 13.29
CA THR A 99 21.66 -11.19 14.28
C THR A 99 20.69 -10.15 13.76
N VAL A 100 19.45 -10.18 14.24
CA VAL A 100 18.43 -9.17 13.93
C VAL A 100 18.92 -7.76 14.28
N PHE A 101 19.62 -7.59 15.41
CA PHE A 101 20.22 -6.31 15.77
C PHE A 101 21.14 -5.79 14.68
N ARG A 102 22.08 -6.63 14.21
CA ARG A 102 23.07 -6.25 13.20
C ARG A 102 22.41 -5.94 11.86
N ASP A 103 21.40 -6.73 11.47
CA ASP A 103 20.67 -6.54 10.23
C ASP A 103 19.93 -5.19 10.21
N ILE A 104 19.23 -4.86 11.30
CA ILE A 104 18.55 -3.56 11.43
C ILE A 104 19.59 -2.43 11.52
N ALA A 105 20.65 -2.60 12.32
CA ALA A 105 21.70 -1.59 12.47
C ALA A 105 22.44 -1.31 11.15
N PHE A 106 22.46 -2.25 10.20
CA PHE A 106 23.09 -2.08 8.91
C PHE A 106 22.54 -0.85 8.15
N GLY A 107 21.23 -0.58 8.27
CA GLY A 107 20.61 0.61 7.68
C GLY A 107 21.26 1.92 8.15
N LEU A 108 21.78 1.96 9.38
CA LEU A 108 22.46 3.11 9.97
C LEU A 108 23.93 3.27 9.53
N THR A 109 24.45 2.37 8.69
CA THR A 109 25.84 2.43 8.22
C THR A 109 26.13 3.75 7.53
N GLY A 110 27.19 4.44 7.97
CA GLY A 110 27.54 5.77 7.46
C GLY A 110 26.58 6.88 7.89
N ALA A 111 25.70 6.66 8.86
CA ALA A 111 24.89 7.72 9.49
C ALA A 111 25.70 8.63 10.42
N GLY A 112 26.89 8.22 10.85
CA GLY A 112 27.75 8.99 11.76
C GLY A 112 27.21 9.04 13.20
N LEU A 113 26.42 8.04 13.58
CA LEU A 113 25.83 7.91 14.92
C LEU A 113 26.79 7.21 15.88
N SER A 114 26.70 7.54 17.17
CA SER A 114 27.33 6.77 18.22
C SER A 114 26.70 5.38 18.37
N VAL A 115 27.42 4.45 19.00
CA VAL A 115 26.92 3.09 19.27
C VAL A 115 25.65 3.12 20.11
N ALA A 116 25.59 4.01 21.11
CA ALA A 116 24.41 4.18 21.96
C ALA A 116 23.19 4.63 21.15
N GLU A 117 23.35 5.68 20.33
CA GLU A 117 22.27 6.18 19.48
C GLU A 117 21.81 5.14 18.45
N ALA A 118 22.74 4.37 17.88
CA ALA A 118 22.40 3.29 16.96
C ALA A 118 21.58 2.20 17.67
N GLY A 119 21.98 1.80 18.88
CA GLY A 119 21.25 0.83 19.70
C GLY A 119 19.83 1.31 20.03
N ASP A 120 19.67 2.57 20.43
CA ASP A 120 18.35 3.15 20.73
C ASP A 120 17.44 3.18 19.49
N ARG A 121 17.99 3.48 18.31
CA ARG A 121 17.21 3.44 17.05
C ARG A 121 16.81 2.03 16.65
N VAL A 122 17.67 1.04 16.86
CA VAL A 122 17.36 -0.37 16.58
C VAL A 122 16.22 -0.85 17.49
N ARG A 123 16.27 -0.50 18.79
CA ARG A 123 15.18 -0.81 19.74
C ARG A 123 13.87 -0.12 19.36
N ASP A 124 13.91 1.17 19.01
CA ASP A 124 12.73 1.90 18.51
C ASP A 124 12.15 1.25 17.25
N ALA A 125 12.99 0.79 16.32
CA ALA A 125 12.56 0.17 15.06
C ALA A 125 11.94 -1.23 15.26
N ILE A 126 12.53 -2.09 16.09
CA ILE A 126 11.99 -3.43 16.34
C ILE A 126 10.64 -3.37 17.07
N THR A 127 10.51 -2.46 18.03
CA THR A 127 9.23 -2.21 18.72
C THR A 127 8.19 -1.59 17.78
N ALA A 128 8.60 -0.69 16.87
CA ALA A 128 7.69 -0.10 15.89
C ALA A 128 7.02 -1.16 15.01
N VAL A 129 7.74 -2.23 14.64
CA VAL A 129 7.21 -3.34 13.84
C VAL A 129 6.45 -4.40 14.66
N GLY A 130 6.26 -4.17 15.96
CA GLY A 130 5.50 -5.02 16.86
C GLY A 130 6.27 -6.27 17.34
N LEU A 131 7.60 -6.24 17.30
CA LEU A 131 8.45 -7.32 17.80
C LEU A 131 9.12 -6.89 19.13
N ASN A 132 9.31 -7.87 20.03
CA ASN A 132 9.97 -7.64 21.32
C ASN A 132 11.49 -7.55 21.15
N GLU A 133 12.16 -6.89 22.10
CA GLU A 133 13.62 -6.73 22.07
C GLU A 133 14.39 -8.06 22.13
N ASP A 134 13.80 -9.12 22.71
CA ASP A 134 14.38 -10.48 22.75
C ASP A 134 14.63 -11.07 21.35
N PHE A 135 14.09 -10.46 20.28
CA PHE A 135 14.40 -10.85 18.90
C PHE A 135 15.78 -10.37 18.45
N LEU A 136 16.33 -9.31 19.06
CA LEU A 136 17.55 -8.63 18.61
C LEU A 136 18.78 -9.55 18.60
N GLU A 137 18.86 -10.50 19.52
CA GLU A 137 19.96 -11.46 19.63
C GLU A 137 19.74 -12.72 18.76
N ARG A 138 18.53 -12.92 18.22
CA ARG A 138 18.22 -14.09 17.39
C ARG A 138 18.85 -13.97 16.01
N SER A 139 19.07 -15.11 15.38
CA SER A 139 19.42 -15.16 13.96
C SER A 139 18.19 -14.83 13.10
N PRO A 140 18.29 -13.94 12.10
CA PRO A 140 17.20 -13.68 11.16
C PRO A 140 16.71 -14.95 10.46
N PHE A 141 17.57 -15.96 10.30
CA PHE A 141 17.26 -17.21 9.61
C PHE A 141 16.34 -18.13 10.41
N GLU A 142 16.30 -17.98 11.75
CA GLU A 142 15.45 -18.75 12.67
C GLU A 142 14.02 -18.23 12.76
N LEU A 143 13.76 -17.03 12.22
CA LEU A 143 12.46 -16.37 12.27
C LEU A 143 11.48 -16.98 11.25
N SER A 144 10.18 -16.92 11.58
CA SER A 144 9.09 -17.20 10.64
C SER A 144 9.07 -16.18 9.48
N GLY A 145 8.37 -16.49 8.39
CA GLY A 145 8.31 -15.58 7.22
C GLY A 145 7.75 -14.20 7.54
N GLY A 146 6.70 -14.13 8.38
CA GLY A 146 6.11 -12.86 8.83
C GLY A 146 7.05 -12.05 9.72
N GLU A 147 7.76 -12.70 10.63
CA GLU A 147 8.77 -12.05 11.50
C GLU A 147 9.95 -11.52 10.68
N LYS A 148 10.48 -12.31 9.72
CA LYS A 148 11.52 -11.86 8.78
C LYS A 148 11.09 -10.59 8.05
N ARG A 149 9.84 -10.55 7.58
CA ARG A 149 9.29 -9.38 6.90
C ARG A 149 9.22 -8.16 7.81
N ARG A 150 8.79 -8.32 9.05
CA ARG A 150 8.77 -7.24 10.07
C ARG A 150 10.20 -6.74 10.34
N VAL A 151 11.18 -7.62 10.49
CA VAL A 151 12.60 -7.24 10.67
C VAL A 151 13.13 -6.46 9.46
N ALA A 152 12.83 -6.91 8.24
CA ALA A 152 13.27 -6.20 7.04
C ALA A 152 12.66 -4.79 6.94
N ILE A 153 11.38 -4.63 7.32
CA ILE A 153 10.75 -3.30 7.43
C ILE A 153 11.43 -2.47 8.53
N ALA A 154 11.78 -3.06 9.67
CA ALA A 154 12.50 -2.37 10.75
C ALA A 154 13.86 -1.84 10.28
N GLY A 155 14.59 -2.59 9.44
CA GLY A 155 15.84 -2.14 8.83
C GLY A 155 15.70 -0.90 7.94
N VAL A 156 14.51 -0.64 7.40
CA VAL A 156 14.20 0.62 6.70
C VAL A 156 13.76 1.71 7.67
N LEU A 157 12.95 1.37 8.67
CA LEU A 157 12.42 2.33 9.66
C LEU A 157 13.48 2.89 10.61
N VAL A 158 14.57 2.16 10.84
CA VAL A 158 15.70 2.60 11.68
C VAL A 158 16.28 3.95 11.23
N MET A 159 16.15 4.27 9.94
CA MET A 159 16.58 5.53 9.34
C MET A 159 15.65 6.72 9.65
N LYS A 160 14.48 6.46 10.24
CA LYS A 160 13.40 7.41 10.50
C LYS A 160 12.98 8.17 9.22
N PRO A 161 12.58 7.46 8.16
CA PRO A 161 12.18 8.09 6.91
C PRO A 161 10.91 8.92 7.12
N SER A 162 10.80 10.03 6.37
CA SER A 162 9.56 10.84 6.31
C SER A 162 8.52 10.22 5.39
N VAL A 163 8.96 9.41 4.42
CA VAL A 163 8.11 8.68 3.48
C VAL A 163 8.51 7.21 3.50
N LEU A 164 7.54 6.33 3.74
CA LEU A 164 7.71 4.88 3.65
C LEU A 164 7.01 4.38 2.39
N VAL A 165 7.77 3.74 1.50
CA VAL A 165 7.28 3.17 0.24
C VAL A 165 7.33 1.65 0.34
N LEU A 166 6.22 0.98 0.06
CA LEU A 166 6.06 -0.47 0.22
C LEU A 166 5.59 -1.07 -1.11
N ASP A 167 6.35 -2.01 -1.67
CA ASP A 167 5.97 -2.79 -2.87
C ASP A 167 5.41 -4.14 -2.46
N GLU A 168 4.09 -4.33 -2.59
CA GLU A 168 3.38 -5.58 -2.28
C GLU A 168 3.79 -6.20 -0.92
N PRO A 169 3.70 -5.45 0.21
CA PRO A 169 4.25 -5.87 1.49
C PRO A 169 3.57 -7.12 2.08
N ALA A 170 2.41 -7.53 1.56
CA ALA A 170 1.72 -8.74 2.00
C ALA A 170 1.77 -9.89 0.98
N ALA A 171 2.61 -9.79 -0.06
CA ALA A 171 2.76 -10.86 -1.05
C ALA A 171 3.17 -12.18 -0.40
N GLY A 172 2.51 -13.28 -0.78
CA GLY A 172 2.82 -14.63 -0.29
C GLY A 172 2.39 -14.93 1.15
N LEU A 173 1.70 -14.02 1.83
CA LEU A 173 1.12 -14.28 3.16
C LEU A 173 -0.29 -14.86 3.07
N ASP A 174 -0.67 -15.64 4.08
CA ASP A 174 -2.06 -16.03 4.29
C ASP A 174 -2.93 -14.81 4.69
N PRO A 175 -4.28 -14.94 4.65
CA PRO A 175 -5.18 -13.83 4.99
C PRO A 175 -5.03 -13.25 6.41
N GLY A 176 -4.57 -14.06 7.38
CA GLY A 176 -4.27 -13.60 8.73
C GLY A 176 -3.02 -12.70 8.73
N GLY A 177 -1.91 -13.23 8.22
CA GLY A 177 -0.65 -12.49 8.14
C GLY A 177 -0.73 -11.22 7.29
N ARG A 178 -1.54 -11.24 6.22
CA ARG A 178 -1.84 -10.04 5.41
C ARG A 178 -2.48 -8.94 6.25
N ARG A 179 -3.56 -9.26 6.98
CA ARG A 179 -4.25 -8.30 7.86
C ARG A 179 -3.31 -7.74 8.92
N GLU A 180 -2.51 -8.59 9.55
CA GLU A 180 -1.55 -8.14 10.56
C GLU A 180 -0.51 -7.15 10.02
N ILE A 181 0.02 -7.39 8.81
CA ILE A 181 0.97 -6.47 8.17
C ILE A 181 0.32 -5.12 7.87
N PHE A 182 -0.90 -5.11 7.30
CA PHE A 182 -1.60 -3.86 7.00
C PHE A 182 -2.02 -3.10 8.25
N ASP A 183 -2.53 -3.79 9.28
CA ASP A 183 -2.89 -3.18 10.55
C ASP A 183 -1.68 -2.51 11.21
N PHE A 184 -0.51 -3.17 11.16
CA PHE A 184 0.76 -2.58 11.59
C PHE A 184 1.16 -1.36 10.75
N ILE A 185 1.08 -1.42 9.41
CA ILE A 185 1.44 -0.27 8.55
C ILE A 185 0.51 0.92 8.82
N ILE A 186 -0.79 0.70 8.98
CA ILE A 186 -1.77 1.73 9.32
C ILE A 186 -1.46 2.35 10.69
N LYS A 187 -1.14 1.51 11.69
CA LYS A 187 -0.73 1.97 13.02
C LYS A 187 0.52 2.84 12.94
N LEU A 188 1.55 2.37 12.24
CA LEU A 188 2.81 3.08 12.04
C LEU A 188 2.58 4.45 11.37
N TRP A 189 1.77 4.49 10.31
CA TRP A 189 1.41 5.71 9.61
C TRP A 189 0.80 6.75 10.55
N ARG A 190 -0.18 6.35 11.37
CA ARG A 190 -0.89 7.22 12.32
C ARG A 190 0.00 7.68 13.47
N GLU A 191 0.73 6.76 14.10
CA GLU A 191 1.51 7.05 15.30
C GLU A 191 2.79 7.85 15.00
N ARG A 192 3.43 7.61 13.84
CA ARG A 192 4.67 8.30 13.46
C ARG A 192 4.44 9.52 12.58
N ASN A 193 3.20 9.75 12.12
CA ASN A 193 2.84 10.87 11.25
C ASN A 193 3.78 10.98 10.04
N ILE A 194 3.91 9.87 9.31
CA ILE A 194 4.73 9.75 8.10
C ILE A 194 3.83 9.73 6.86
N THR A 195 4.39 9.92 5.66
CA THR A 195 3.69 9.59 4.41
C THR A 195 3.90 8.10 4.12
N VAL A 196 2.85 7.38 3.74
CA VAL A 196 2.93 5.98 3.28
C VAL A 196 2.53 5.89 1.81
N ILE A 197 3.33 5.21 1.01
CA ILE A 197 3.05 4.92 -0.39
C ILE A 197 3.02 3.41 -0.56
N LEU A 198 1.85 2.87 -0.83
CA LEU A 198 1.62 1.44 -0.96
C LEU A 198 1.36 1.07 -2.42
N ALA A 199 2.31 0.40 -3.05
CA ALA A 199 2.10 -0.21 -4.36
C ALA A 199 1.51 -1.60 -4.19
N THR A 200 0.27 -1.80 -4.66
CA THR A 200 -0.38 -3.11 -4.61
C THR A 200 -1.42 -3.27 -5.72
N HIS A 201 -1.79 -4.51 -6.02
CA HIS A 201 -2.96 -4.85 -6.82
C HIS A 201 -4.18 -5.24 -5.97
N ASP A 202 -4.06 -5.22 -4.65
CA ASP A 202 -5.15 -5.56 -3.73
C ASP A 202 -6.04 -4.36 -3.44
N MET A 203 -7.26 -4.40 -3.97
CA MET A 203 -8.20 -3.29 -3.85
C MET A 203 -8.91 -3.25 -2.49
N GLU A 204 -9.06 -4.39 -1.81
CA GLU A 204 -9.67 -4.45 -0.47
C GLU A 204 -8.79 -3.73 0.55
N GLU A 205 -7.49 -3.97 0.46
CA GLU A 205 -6.52 -3.33 1.35
C GLU A 205 -6.40 -1.83 1.10
N LEU A 206 -6.43 -1.40 -0.17
CA LEU A 206 -6.46 0.02 -0.51
C LEU A 206 -7.75 0.71 -0.05
N ALA A 207 -8.90 0.06 -0.21
CA ALA A 207 -10.19 0.61 0.24
C ALA A 207 -10.24 0.80 1.77
N ARG A 208 -9.56 -0.06 2.53
CA ARG A 208 -9.49 0.00 4.00
C ARG A 208 -8.44 0.99 4.52
N SER A 209 -7.33 1.18 3.82
CA SER A 209 -6.14 1.86 4.35
C SER A 209 -5.83 3.22 3.74
N ALA A 210 -6.02 3.39 2.42
CA ALA A 210 -5.55 4.57 1.71
C ALA A 210 -6.54 5.74 1.78
N ASN A 211 -6.01 6.97 1.79
CA ASN A 211 -6.81 8.19 1.66
C ASN A 211 -7.02 8.58 0.19
N ARG A 212 -6.02 8.30 -0.65
CA ARG A 212 -6.00 8.58 -2.09
C ARG A 212 -5.47 7.38 -2.85
N VAL A 213 -5.97 7.17 -4.05
CA VAL A 213 -5.52 6.10 -4.94
C VAL A 213 -5.14 6.67 -6.30
N VAL A 214 -3.99 6.25 -6.80
CA VAL A 214 -3.53 6.46 -8.17
C VAL A 214 -3.52 5.11 -8.87
N VAL A 215 -4.34 4.96 -9.92
CA VAL A 215 -4.40 3.75 -10.73
C VAL A 215 -3.46 3.88 -11.92
N LEU A 216 -2.51 2.96 -12.04
CA LEU A 216 -1.64 2.83 -13.21
C LEU A 216 -2.17 1.77 -14.18
N GLN A 217 -2.26 2.17 -15.45
CA GLN A 217 -2.56 1.29 -16.56
C GLN A 217 -1.55 1.52 -17.69
N HIS A 218 -0.85 0.47 -18.12
CA HIS A 218 0.14 0.52 -19.20
C HIS A 218 1.16 1.68 -19.08
N GLY A 219 1.66 1.92 -17.87
CA GLY A 219 2.64 2.97 -17.60
C GLY A 219 2.08 4.39 -17.57
N ARG A 220 0.76 4.56 -17.51
CA ARG A 220 0.08 5.87 -17.43
C ARG A 220 -0.86 5.92 -16.22
N VAL A 221 -1.11 7.13 -15.73
CA VAL A 221 -2.16 7.36 -14.73
C VAL A 221 -3.51 7.25 -15.42
N ALA A 222 -4.32 6.27 -15.01
CA ALA A 222 -5.69 6.07 -15.49
C ALA A 222 -6.70 6.77 -14.60
N LEU A 223 -6.52 6.69 -13.28
CA LEU A 223 -7.35 7.35 -12.26
C LEU A 223 -6.45 7.95 -11.18
N ASN A 224 -6.88 9.08 -10.62
CA ASN A 224 -6.22 9.74 -9.51
C ASN A 224 -7.28 10.53 -8.74
N GLY A 225 -7.52 10.14 -7.49
CA GLY A 225 -8.50 10.81 -6.64
C GLY A 225 -8.54 10.20 -5.25
N SER A 226 -9.42 10.70 -4.40
CA SER A 226 -9.68 10.07 -3.11
C SER A 226 -10.10 8.60 -3.31
N THR A 227 -9.83 7.78 -2.30
CA THR A 227 -10.22 6.36 -2.30
C THR A 227 -11.71 6.19 -2.66
N ARG A 228 -12.59 7.03 -2.12
CA ARG A 228 -14.03 6.99 -2.41
C ARG A 228 -14.35 7.34 -3.86
N GLU A 229 -13.74 8.38 -4.42
CA GLU A 229 -13.97 8.77 -5.82
C GLU A 229 -13.52 7.66 -6.78
N VAL A 230 -12.33 7.09 -6.55
CA VAL A 230 -11.75 6.05 -7.40
C VAL A 230 -12.57 4.75 -7.34
N PHE A 231 -12.95 4.30 -6.14
CA PHE A 231 -13.71 3.06 -5.98
C PHE A 231 -15.20 3.18 -6.31
N HIS A 232 -15.74 4.41 -6.38
CA HIS A 232 -17.10 4.63 -6.85
C HIS A 232 -17.23 4.35 -8.36
N ASP A 233 -16.22 4.69 -9.16
CA ASP A 233 -16.21 4.44 -10.62
C ASP A 233 -15.76 3.01 -10.96
N VAL A 234 -16.63 2.05 -10.64
CA VAL A 234 -16.40 0.62 -10.91
C VAL A 234 -16.15 0.34 -12.40
N GLU A 235 -16.85 1.04 -13.30
CA GLU A 235 -16.65 0.85 -14.74
C GLU A 235 -15.26 1.34 -15.19
N ALA A 236 -14.73 2.43 -14.64
CA ALA A 236 -13.37 2.85 -14.92
C ALA A 236 -12.32 1.89 -14.33
N LEU A 237 -12.55 1.34 -13.13
CA LEU A 237 -11.67 0.31 -12.55
C LEU A 237 -11.64 -0.95 -13.40
N GLU A 238 -12.81 -1.45 -13.83
CA GLU A 238 -12.90 -2.62 -14.71
C GLU A 238 -12.22 -2.35 -16.07
N ARG A 239 -12.38 -1.15 -16.65
CA ARG A 239 -11.64 -0.74 -17.87
C ARG A 239 -10.13 -0.64 -17.65
N ALA A 240 -9.69 -0.30 -16.44
CA ALA A 240 -8.28 -0.32 -16.04
C ALA A 240 -7.74 -1.74 -15.82
N GLY A 241 -8.61 -2.77 -15.89
CA GLY A 241 -8.28 -4.16 -15.65
C GLY A 241 -8.13 -4.49 -14.16
N LEU A 242 -8.78 -3.71 -13.29
CA LEU A 242 -8.83 -3.92 -11.85
C LEU A 242 -10.21 -4.41 -11.43
N GLU A 243 -10.25 -5.19 -10.37
CA GLU A 243 -11.49 -5.63 -9.74
C GLU A 243 -11.76 -4.74 -8.53
N PRO A 244 -12.91 -4.04 -8.46
CA PRO A 244 -13.26 -3.26 -7.28
C PRO A 244 -13.43 -4.17 -6.05
N PRO A 245 -13.42 -3.61 -4.83
CA PRO A 245 -13.77 -4.36 -3.63
C PRO A 245 -15.09 -5.11 -3.82
N GLN A 246 -15.14 -6.37 -3.36
CA GLN A 246 -16.27 -7.26 -3.58
C GLN A 246 -17.56 -6.67 -3.02
N ILE A 247 -17.45 -6.04 -1.85
CA ILE A 247 -18.58 -5.39 -1.19
C ILE A 247 -19.09 -4.19 -1.98
N THR A 248 -18.20 -3.39 -2.58
CA THR A 248 -18.58 -2.27 -3.45
C THR A 248 -19.36 -2.76 -4.66
N ARG A 249 -18.87 -3.83 -5.30
CA ARG A 249 -19.57 -4.46 -6.44
C ARG A 249 -20.94 -5.00 -6.05
N LEU A 250 -21.05 -5.64 -4.88
CA LEU A 250 -22.31 -6.15 -4.35
C LEU A 250 -23.30 -5.00 -4.11
N MET A 251 -22.88 -3.94 -3.42
CA MET A 251 -23.75 -2.82 -3.08
C MET A 251 -24.22 -2.04 -4.33
N GLN A 252 -23.37 -1.88 -5.35
CA GLN A 252 -23.80 -1.32 -6.63
C GLN A 252 -24.84 -2.19 -7.35
N LYS A 253 -24.70 -3.52 -7.31
CA LYS A 253 -25.72 -4.42 -7.87
C LYS A 253 -27.02 -4.36 -7.09
N LEU A 254 -26.94 -4.35 -5.76
CA LEU A 254 -28.12 -4.21 -4.89
C LEU A 254 -28.83 -2.89 -5.14
N LYS A 255 -28.09 -1.79 -5.31
CA LYS A 255 -28.66 -0.47 -5.61
C LYS A 255 -29.52 -0.43 -6.88
N LYS A 256 -29.21 -1.26 -7.88
CA LYS A 256 -30.03 -1.37 -9.10
C LYS A 256 -31.43 -1.92 -8.81
N VAL A 257 -31.58 -2.71 -7.75
CA VAL A 257 -32.86 -3.30 -7.31
C VAL A 257 -33.47 -2.48 -6.17
N LEU A 258 -32.64 -1.86 -5.34
CA LEU A 258 -33.02 -1.06 -4.18
C LEU A 258 -32.35 0.33 -4.25
N PRO A 259 -32.93 1.29 -4.99
CA PRO A 259 -32.33 2.60 -5.27
C PRO A 259 -31.96 3.44 -4.04
N GLU A 260 -32.53 3.13 -2.88
CA GLU A 260 -32.35 3.83 -1.61
C GLU A 260 -31.02 3.50 -0.91
N ILE A 261 -30.28 2.52 -1.43
CA ILE A 261 -28.89 2.26 -1.03
C ILE A 261 -28.02 3.47 -1.42
N LYS A 262 -27.28 3.99 -0.43
CA LYS A 262 -26.30 5.05 -0.61
C LYS A 262 -25.10 4.61 -1.44
N ASP A 263 -24.52 5.57 -2.16
CA ASP A 263 -23.27 5.38 -2.90
C ASP A 263 -22.04 5.32 -2.01
N GLY A 264 -20.92 4.85 -2.58
CA GLY A 264 -19.60 4.97 -1.95
C GLY A 264 -19.37 4.03 -0.77
N ILE A 265 -20.09 2.90 -0.72
CA ILE A 265 -19.89 1.84 0.27
C ILE A 265 -18.69 0.99 -0.13
N LEU A 266 -17.63 1.05 0.68
CA LEU A 266 -16.33 0.45 0.37
C LEU A 266 -15.96 -0.73 1.27
N THR A 267 -16.59 -0.84 2.43
CA THR A 267 -16.26 -1.89 3.41
C THR A 267 -17.48 -2.69 3.82
N VAL A 268 -17.25 -3.89 4.35
CA VAL A 268 -18.31 -4.76 4.90
C VAL A 268 -19.04 -4.05 6.04
N ASP A 269 -18.33 -3.33 6.91
CA ASP A 269 -18.94 -2.62 8.04
C ASP A 269 -19.86 -1.48 7.57
N GLU A 270 -19.46 -0.76 6.53
CA GLU A 270 -20.31 0.28 5.90
C GLU A 270 -21.57 -0.36 5.28
N ALA A 271 -21.42 -1.48 4.58
CA ALA A 271 -22.55 -2.19 3.99
C ALA A 271 -23.53 -2.73 5.03
N VAL A 272 -23.02 -3.33 6.11
CA VAL A 272 -23.85 -3.81 7.23
C VAL A 272 -24.61 -2.65 7.87
N SER A 273 -23.94 -1.51 8.07
CA SER A 273 -24.57 -0.31 8.64
C SER A 273 -25.68 0.23 7.74
N GLU A 274 -25.46 0.24 6.43
CA GLU A 274 -26.46 0.68 5.46
C GLU A 274 -27.67 -0.28 5.38
N LEU A 275 -27.43 -1.58 5.35
CA LEU A 275 -28.51 -2.57 5.32
C LEU A 275 -29.33 -2.56 6.60
N LYS A 276 -28.70 -2.32 7.76
CA LYS A 276 -29.39 -2.10 9.04
C LYS A 276 -30.25 -0.84 9.02
N ARG A 277 -29.76 0.26 8.45
CA ARG A 277 -30.54 1.50 8.27
C ARG A 277 -31.82 1.23 7.47
N LEU A 278 -31.70 0.58 6.32
CA LEU A 278 -32.86 0.24 5.49
C LEU A 278 -33.85 -0.68 6.22
N TYR A 279 -33.34 -1.69 6.95
CA TYR A 279 -34.21 -2.55 7.76
C TYR A 279 -34.98 -1.78 8.85
N GLN A 280 -34.35 -0.78 9.47
CA GLN A 280 -34.98 0.09 10.47
C GLN A 280 -36.01 1.05 9.86
N GLU A 281 -35.78 1.51 8.63
CA GLU A 281 -36.71 2.34 7.85
C GLU A 281 -37.92 1.57 7.30
N GLY A 282 -38.01 0.26 7.58
CA GLY A 282 -39.18 -0.55 7.24
C GLY A 282 -39.02 -1.37 5.97
N TYR A 283 -37.84 -1.37 5.33
CA TYR A 283 -37.55 -2.30 4.23
C TYR A 283 -37.50 -3.73 4.78
N ARG A 284 -38.54 -4.52 4.49
CA ARG A 284 -38.65 -5.93 4.92
C ARG A 284 -38.26 -6.86 3.78
N TRP A 285 -37.21 -7.64 4.00
CA TRP A 285 -36.67 -8.61 3.03
C TRP A 285 -37.59 -9.81 2.76
N GLY A 286 -38.60 -10.03 3.62
CA GLY A 286 -39.54 -11.15 3.51
C GLY A 286 -40.67 -10.98 2.49
N GLU A 287 -40.89 -9.76 1.98
CA GLU A 287 -41.90 -9.48 0.95
C GLU A 287 -41.31 -9.42 -0.47
N TYR A 288 -39.99 -9.56 -0.60
CA TYR A 288 -39.34 -9.61 -1.92
C TYR A 288 -39.62 -10.94 -2.60
N ASP A 289 -40.27 -10.81 -3.75
CA ASP A 289 -40.62 -11.80 -4.76
C ASP A 289 -39.69 -13.03 -4.83
N LYS A 290 -40.26 -14.21 -4.54
CA LYS A 290 -39.60 -15.52 -4.65
C LYS A 290 -39.04 -15.82 -6.06
N ARG A 291 -39.31 -14.98 -7.06
CA ARG A 291 -38.75 -15.09 -8.42
C ARG A 291 -37.24 -14.80 -8.51
N PHE A 292 -36.66 -14.04 -7.57
CA PHE A 292 -35.23 -13.67 -7.58
C PHE A 292 -34.40 -14.27 -6.44
N ALA A 293 -35.02 -14.96 -5.50
CA ALA A 293 -34.32 -15.78 -4.53
C ALA A 293 -33.77 -17.02 -5.26
N TYR A 294 -32.45 -17.23 -5.23
CA TYR A 294 -31.81 -18.44 -5.73
C TYR A 294 -32.29 -19.67 -4.93
N GLY A 295 -33.45 -20.23 -5.30
CA GLY A 295 -34.01 -21.43 -4.70
C GLY A 295 -34.20 -21.34 -3.17
N PRO A 296 -34.66 -22.44 -2.54
CA PRO A 296 -34.52 -22.55 -1.09
C PRO A 296 -33.03 -22.54 -0.77
N LEU A 297 -32.58 -21.52 -0.02
CA LEU A 297 -31.32 -21.60 0.71
C LEU A 297 -31.33 -22.93 1.47
N PRO A 298 -30.36 -23.84 1.29
CA PRO A 298 -30.30 -25.03 2.11
C PRO A 298 -30.27 -24.57 3.56
N ALA A 299 -31.26 -25.01 4.34
CA ALA A 299 -31.34 -24.77 5.76
C ALA A 299 -30.09 -25.37 6.42
N ARG A 300 -29.03 -24.58 6.52
CA ARG A 300 -27.91 -24.80 7.43
C ARG A 300 -27.81 -23.57 8.31
N GLN A 301 -28.60 -23.64 9.37
CA GLN A 301 -28.20 -23.32 10.74
C GLN A 301 -27.23 -22.14 10.87
N PHE A 302 -27.78 -20.93 10.84
CA PHE A 302 -27.34 -19.92 11.80
C PHE A 302 -28.17 -20.13 13.07
N ASP A 303 -27.90 -21.25 13.75
CA ASP A 303 -28.28 -21.41 15.16
C ASP A 303 -27.05 -21.10 16.00
N ALA A 304 -27.30 -20.28 17.02
CA ALA A 304 -26.33 -19.75 17.94
C ALA A 304 -25.49 -20.82 18.65
N ALA A 305 -24.18 -20.55 18.77
CA ALA A 305 -23.35 -20.82 19.94
C ALA A 305 -22.12 -19.89 19.88
#